data_AF-A0A2N5AE97-F1
#
_entry.id   AF-A0A2N5AE97-F1
#
_cell.length_a   1.000
_cell.length_b   1.000
_cell.length_c   1.000
_cell.angle_alpha   90.00
_cell.angle_beta   90.00
_cell.angle_gamma   90.00
#
_symmetry.space_group_name_H-M   'P 1'
#
loop_
_entity.id
_entity.type
_entity.pdbx_description
1 polymer ?
#
loop_
_entity_poly.entity_id
_entity_poly.type
_entity_poly.pdbx_seq_one_letter_code
_entity_poly.pdbx_strand_id
1 'polypeptide(L)'
;MRTRHLVALFTGVLILAIILPISLSIWQAARQAKLQFYRELDDYSNRIVVRTLQVADQAREALREADSHTAASCSPEHLLTLRRIAYTHRYIQEVLWLRDSVPQCSSLEDHSVAVTFPPPDHIAPDGYRTWLTSINDLGLNHQMTAMGSQQHMV
;
A
#
# COMPACT_ATOMS: atom_id res chain seq x y z
N MET A 1 -13.07 32.92 62.89
CA MET A 1 -13.19 32.65 61.44
C MET A 1 -11.91 32.10 60.81
N ARG A 2 -10.71 32.57 61.21
CA ARG A 2 -9.39 32.12 60.70
C ARG A 2 -9.13 30.60 60.78
N THR A 3 -9.57 29.93 61.84
CA THR A 3 -9.43 28.47 62.02
C THR A 3 -10.32 27.65 61.08
N ARG A 4 -11.54 28.12 60.77
CA ARG A 4 -12.43 27.45 59.80
C ARG A 4 -11.89 27.57 58.38
N HIS A 5 -11.30 28.72 58.03
CA HIS A 5 -10.59 28.88 56.76
C HIS A 5 -9.34 28.00 56.68
N LEU A 6 -8.55 27.90 57.76
CA LEU A 6 -7.41 26.99 57.82
C LEU A 6 -7.82 25.52 57.67
N VAL A 7 -8.85 25.08 58.41
CA VAL A 7 -9.36 23.71 58.32
C VAL A 7 -9.91 23.42 56.92
N ALA A 8 -10.65 24.36 56.32
CA ALA A 8 -11.14 24.22 54.94
C ALA A 8 -10.01 24.18 53.89
N LEU A 9 -8.92 24.92 54.13
CA LEU A 9 -7.77 24.93 53.24
C LEU A 9 -6.98 23.61 53.35
N PHE A 10 -6.79 23.10 54.58
CA PHE A 10 -6.17 21.80 54.80
C PHE A 10 -6.97 20.65 54.20
N THR A 11 -8.29 20.62 54.38
CA THR A 11 -9.14 19.59 53.78
C THR A 11 -9.18 19.70 52.26
N GLY A 12 -9.22 20.91 51.70
CA GLY A 12 -9.14 21.14 50.26
C GLY A 12 -7.83 20.62 49.64
N VAL A 13 -6.69 20.91 50.29
CA VAL A 13 -5.37 20.41 49.85
C VAL A 13 -5.30 18.89 49.91
N LEU A 14 -5.85 18.27 50.97
CA LEU A 14 -5.85 16.81 51.11
C LEU A 14 -6.65 16.12 50.00
N ILE A 15 -7.81 16.70 49.64
CA ILE A 15 -8.66 16.19 48.55
C ILE A 15 -7.93 16.33 47.20
N LEU A 16 -7.31 17.49 46.95
CA LEU A 16 -6.56 17.73 45.71
C LEU A 16 -5.38 16.76 45.56
N ALA A 17 -4.67 16.47 46.65
CA ALA A 17 -3.54 15.54 46.67
C ALA A 17 -3.93 14.10 46.30
N ILE A 18 -5.20 13.72 46.46
CA ILE A 18 -5.73 12.40 46.07
C ILE A 18 -6.29 12.44 44.65
N ILE A 19 -7.04 13.47 44.28
CA ILE A 19 -7.70 13.55 42.97
C ILE A 19 -6.69 13.79 41.84
N LEU A 20 -5.67 14.60 42.08
CA LEU A 20 -4.66 14.97 41.08
C LEU A 20 -3.86 13.76 40.55
N PRO A 21 -3.32 12.83 41.35
CA PRO A 21 -2.64 11.65 40.83
C PRO A 21 -3.58 10.68 40.11
N ILE A 22 -4.84 10.54 40.54
CA ILE A 22 -5.84 9.67 39.89
C ILE A 22 -6.21 10.22 38.51
N SER A 23 -6.53 11.52 38.44
CA SER A 23 -6.82 12.19 37.17
C SER A 23 -5.62 12.21 36.22
N LEU A 24 -4.40 12.41 36.74
CA LEU A 24 -3.17 12.34 35.96
C LEU A 24 -2.90 10.91 35.46
N SER A 25 -3.18 9.89 36.27
CA SER A 25 -3.08 8.47 35.88
C SER A 25 -4.09 8.12 34.79
N ILE A 26 -5.35 8.54 34.93
CA ILE A 26 -6.40 8.38 33.90
C ILE A 26 -6.03 9.15 32.63
N TRP A 27 -5.49 10.36 32.75
CA TRP A 27 -5.05 11.16 31.61
C TRP A 27 -3.83 10.55 30.93
N GLN A 28 -2.87 10.01 31.68
CA GLN A 28 -1.72 9.28 31.13
C GLN A 28 -2.17 7.98 30.47
N ALA A 29 -3.06 7.21 31.08
CA ALA A 29 -3.64 6.01 30.49
C ALA A 29 -4.43 6.34 29.22
N ALA A 30 -5.21 7.43 29.22
CA ALA A 30 -5.93 7.92 28.05
C ALA A 30 -4.99 8.47 26.97
N ARG A 31 -3.87 9.10 27.35
CA ARG A 31 -2.83 9.56 26.41
C ARG A 31 -2.04 8.40 25.83
N GLN A 32 -1.76 7.36 26.62
CA GLN A 32 -1.13 6.11 26.17
C GLN A 32 -2.07 5.34 25.24
N ALA A 33 -3.34 5.23 25.60
CA ALA A 33 -4.37 4.63 24.74
C ALA A 33 -4.51 5.41 23.43
N LYS A 34 -4.55 6.74 23.47
CA LYS A 34 -4.57 7.58 22.25
C LYS A 34 -3.31 7.42 21.42
N LEU A 35 -2.12 7.38 22.03
CA LEU A 35 -0.85 7.15 21.31
C LEU A 35 -0.70 5.71 20.79
N GLN A 36 -1.46 4.75 21.32
CA GLN A 36 -1.59 3.40 20.76
C GLN A 36 -2.60 3.40 19.60
N PHE A 37 -3.75 4.05 19.74
CA PHE A 37 -4.75 4.21 18.68
C PHE A 37 -4.27 5.05 17.48
N TYR A 38 -3.46 6.10 17.69
CA TYR A 38 -2.87 6.89 16.60
C TYR A 38 -1.72 6.16 15.89
N ARG A 39 -1.05 5.23 16.58
CA ARG A 39 -0.13 4.30 15.93
C ARG A 39 -0.88 3.18 15.19
N GLU A 40 -2.07 2.80 15.66
CA GLU A 40 -2.97 1.88 14.94
C GLU A 40 -3.69 2.53 13.74
N LEU A 41 -3.85 3.85 13.70
CA LEU A 41 -4.39 4.54 12.53
C LEU A 41 -3.35 4.73 11.41
N ASP A 42 -2.06 4.59 11.74
CA ASP A 42 -0.94 4.46 10.79
C ASP A 42 -0.60 2.97 10.51
N ASP A 43 -1.10 2.04 11.34
CA ASP A 43 -0.94 0.57 11.27
C ASP A 43 -2.30 -0.12 11.02
N TYR A 44 -2.94 0.20 9.90
CA TYR A 44 -4.11 -0.57 9.43
C TYR A 44 -3.70 -2.05 9.21
N SER A 45 -4.13 -2.94 10.12
CA SER A 45 -4.26 -4.41 9.96
C SER A 45 -2.99 -5.28 9.91
N ASN A 46 -2.34 -5.41 11.07
CA ASN A 46 -1.24 -6.35 11.33
C ASN A 46 -1.70 -7.84 11.34
N ARG A 47 -1.96 -8.38 10.14
CA ARG A 47 -1.82 -9.79 9.68
C ARG A 47 -2.42 -10.04 8.29
N ILE A 48 -3.24 -9.13 7.76
CA ILE A 48 -3.72 -9.16 6.37
C ILE A 48 -3.02 -8.08 5.52
N VAL A 49 -2.72 -6.92 6.08
CA VAL A 49 -2.16 -5.79 5.32
C VAL A 49 -0.65 -5.90 5.06
N VAL A 50 0.10 -6.63 5.89
CA VAL A 50 1.54 -6.88 5.63
C VAL A 50 1.76 -7.61 4.29
N ARG A 51 0.83 -8.48 3.87
CA ARG A 51 0.93 -9.19 2.59
C ARG A 51 0.46 -8.33 1.41
N THR A 52 -0.64 -7.60 1.56
CA THR A 52 -1.17 -6.76 0.47
C THR A 52 -0.27 -5.56 0.19
N LEU A 53 0.30 -4.92 1.21
CA LEU A 53 1.27 -3.84 1.01
C LEU A 53 2.56 -4.35 0.35
N GLN A 54 3.03 -5.54 0.73
CA GLN A 54 4.24 -6.10 0.13
C GLN A 54 4.05 -6.43 -1.36
N VAL A 55 2.89 -6.96 -1.75
CA VAL A 55 2.57 -7.20 -3.18
C VAL A 55 2.51 -5.89 -3.95
N ALA A 56 1.85 -4.87 -3.40
CA ALA A 56 1.75 -3.55 -4.04
C ALA A 56 3.11 -2.85 -4.14
N ASP A 57 3.97 -2.98 -3.13
CA ASP A 57 5.32 -2.39 -3.14
C ASP A 57 6.22 -3.09 -4.17
N GLN A 58 6.19 -4.43 -4.22
CA GLN A 58 6.91 -5.17 -5.26
C GLN A 58 6.39 -4.84 -6.68
N ALA A 59 5.09 -4.67 -6.85
CA ALA A 59 4.52 -4.24 -8.13
C ALA A 59 5.03 -2.85 -8.55
N ARG A 60 5.08 -1.90 -7.62
CA ARG A 60 5.67 -0.56 -7.87
C ARG A 60 7.15 -0.64 -8.21
N GLU A 61 7.91 -1.48 -7.50
CA GLU A 61 9.34 -1.67 -7.77
C GLU A 61 9.58 -2.27 -9.17
N ALA A 62 8.85 -3.33 -9.52
CA ALA A 62 8.89 -3.96 -10.83
C ALA A 62 8.52 -2.99 -11.96
N LEU A 63 7.46 -2.18 -11.77
CA LEU A 63 7.04 -1.19 -12.75
C LEU A 63 8.06 -0.08 -12.93
N ARG A 64 8.68 0.41 -11.84
CA ARG A 64 9.78 1.40 -11.93
C ARG A 64 10.98 0.83 -12.68
N GLU A 65 11.33 -0.43 -12.43
CA GLU A 65 12.42 -1.10 -13.14
C GLU A 65 12.11 -1.20 -14.64
N ALA A 66 10.89 -1.63 -15.01
CA ALA A 66 10.45 -1.71 -16.40
C ALA A 66 10.44 -0.34 -17.09
N ASP A 67 9.89 0.70 -16.43
CA ASP A 67 9.83 2.06 -16.97
C ASP A 67 11.20 2.74 -17.10
N SER A 68 12.19 2.31 -16.31
CA SER A 68 13.55 2.90 -16.34
C SER A 68 14.41 2.41 -17.51
N HIS A 69 13.98 1.34 -18.19
CA HIS A 69 14.77 0.72 -19.24
C HIS A 69 14.64 1.45 -20.58
N THR A 70 15.75 1.55 -21.31
CA THR A 70 15.84 2.36 -22.54
C THR A 70 15.80 1.56 -23.84
N ALA A 71 15.69 0.23 -23.76
CA ALA A 71 15.60 -0.59 -24.97
C ALA A 71 14.35 -0.26 -25.79
N ALA A 72 14.42 -0.48 -27.09
CA ALA A 72 13.27 -0.31 -27.96
C ALA A 72 12.12 -1.23 -27.52
N SER A 73 10.89 -0.71 -27.46
CA SER A 73 9.70 -1.45 -27.04
C SER A 73 9.54 -2.75 -27.85
N CYS A 74 9.30 -3.85 -27.14
CA CYS A 74 9.18 -5.21 -27.68
C CYS A 74 10.39 -5.71 -28.51
N SER A 75 11.57 -5.09 -28.37
CA SER A 75 12.82 -5.67 -28.88
C SER A 75 13.25 -6.89 -28.04
N PRO A 76 14.13 -7.76 -28.57
CA PRO A 76 14.66 -8.89 -27.81
C PRO A 76 15.30 -8.48 -26.47
N GLU A 77 15.99 -7.34 -26.43
CA GLU A 77 16.58 -6.79 -25.20
C GLU A 77 15.50 -6.39 -24.20
N HIS A 78 14.45 -5.70 -24.65
CA HIS A 78 13.32 -5.33 -23.82
C HIS A 78 12.60 -6.57 -23.24
N LEU A 79 12.33 -7.58 -24.07
CA LEU A 79 11.68 -8.82 -23.64
C LEU A 79 12.52 -9.58 -22.60
N LEU A 80 13.85 -9.60 -22.75
CA LEU A 80 14.74 -10.18 -21.75
C LEU A 80 14.71 -9.40 -20.43
N THR A 81 14.59 -8.08 -20.48
CA THR A 81 14.39 -7.25 -19.28
C THR A 81 13.07 -7.58 -18.59
N LEU A 82 11.94 -7.64 -19.32
CA LEU A 82 10.64 -8.01 -18.75
C LEU A 82 10.68 -9.40 -18.09
N ARG A 83 11.31 -10.39 -18.75
CA ARG A 83 11.53 -11.74 -18.20
C ARG A 83 12.33 -11.73 -16.91
N ARG A 84 13.38 -10.91 -16.85
CA ARG A 84 14.20 -10.77 -15.63
C ARG A 84 13.38 -10.20 -14.49
N ILE A 85 12.60 -9.14 -14.74
CA ILE A 85 11.74 -8.50 -13.74
C ILE A 85 10.71 -9.52 -13.19
N ALA A 86 10.00 -10.22 -14.07
CA ALA A 86 9.05 -11.26 -13.66
C ALA A 86 9.73 -12.38 -12.83
N TYR A 87 10.98 -12.73 -13.16
CA TYR A 87 11.74 -13.74 -12.44
C TYR A 87 12.23 -13.28 -11.06
N THR A 88 12.63 -12.02 -10.91
CA THR A 88 13.21 -11.50 -9.66
C THR A 88 12.17 -11.09 -8.63
N HIS A 89 10.97 -10.69 -9.07
CA HIS A 89 9.90 -10.24 -8.19
C HIS A 89 8.89 -11.36 -7.91
N ARG A 90 8.96 -11.96 -6.72
CA ARG A 90 8.21 -13.19 -6.36
C ARG A 90 6.69 -13.10 -6.53
N TYR A 91 6.10 -11.93 -6.36
CA TYR A 91 4.64 -11.74 -6.48
C TYR A 91 4.18 -11.33 -7.87
N ILE A 92 5.09 -11.16 -8.81
CA ILE A 92 4.80 -10.75 -10.19
C ILE A 92 4.73 -12.00 -11.06
N GLN A 93 3.58 -12.21 -11.69
CA GLN A 93 3.38 -13.36 -12.58
C GLN A 93 3.82 -13.05 -14.01
N GLU A 94 3.60 -11.81 -14.44
CA GLU A 94 3.87 -11.35 -15.80
C GLU A 94 4.14 -9.85 -15.80
N VAL A 95 4.94 -9.38 -16.76
CA VAL A 95 5.11 -7.96 -17.05
C VAL A 95 4.72 -7.70 -18.50
N LEU A 96 3.77 -6.81 -18.73
CA LEU A 96 3.23 -6.44 -20.03
C LEU A 96 3.72 -5.05 -20.43
N TRP A 97 3.97 -4.85 -21.72
CA TRP A 97 4.06 -3.52 -22.31
C TRP A 97 2.85 -3.24 -23.18
N LEU A 98 2.22 -2.09 -22.94
CA LEU A 98 0.95 -1.69 -23.52
C LEU A 98 1.10 -0.44 -24.36
N ARG A 99 0.35 -0.42 -25.45
CA ARG A 99 0.06 0.77 -26.24
C ARG A 99 -1.45 0.98 -26.20
N ASP A 100 -1.89 2.13 -25.70
CA ASP A 100 -3.32 2.49 -25.61
C ASP A 100 -4.17 1.43 -24.89
N SER A 101 -3.67 0.90 -23.77
CA SER A 101 -4.30 -0.18 -22.98
C SER A 101 -4.43 -1.52 -23.71
N VAL A 102 -3.71 -1.72 -24.82
CA VAL A 102 -3.61 -2.99 -25.53
C VAL A 102 -2.19 -3.54 -25.36
N PRO A 103 -2.01 -4.73 -24.77
CA PRO A 103 -0.71 -5.36 -24.64
C PRO A 103 -0.15 -5.68 -26.01
N GLN A 104 1.12 -5.38 -26.23
CA GLN A 104 1.83 -5.64 -27.49
C GLN A 104 2.85 -6.76 -27.32
N CYS A 105 3.46 -6.85 -26.15
CA CYS A 105 4.34 -7.93 -25.75
C CYS A 105 4.37 -8.07 -24.23
N SER A 106 4.83 -9.23 -23.75
CA SER A 106 4.95 -9.53 -22.33
C SER A 106 6.25 -10.26 -22.00
N SER A 107 6.50 -10.48 -20.71
CA SER A 107 7.58 -11.36 -20.24
C SER A 107 7.40 -12.81 -20.71
N LEU A 108 6.17 -13.23 -21.03
CA LEU A 108 5.84 -14.60 -21.40
C LEU A 108 5.68 -14.76 -22.91
N GLU A 109 5.17 -13.74 -23.61
CA GLU A 109 4.91 -13.76 -25.05
C GLU A 109 5.63 -12.61 -25.77
N ASP A 110 6.29 -12.93 -26.89
CA ASP A 110 6.93 -11.91 -27.74
C ASP A 110 5.88 -11.05 -28.47
N HIS A 111 4.67 -11.60 -28.69
CA HIS A 111 3.53 -10.92 -29.30
C HIS A 111 2.27 -11.25 -28.49
N SER A 112 1.78 -10.26 -27.75
CA SER A 112 0.58 -10.43 -26.93
C SER A 112 -0.68 -10.42 -27.80
N VAL A 113 -1.69 -11.20 -27.41
CA VAL A 113 -3.03 -11.11 -27.99
C VAL A 113 -3.60 -9.73 -27.68
N ALA A 114 -4.14 -9.07 -28.70
CA ALA A 114 -4.73 -7.75 -28.57
C ALA A 114 -6.04 -7.82 -27.75
N VAL A 115 -5.91 -7.73 -26.43
CA VAL A 115 -7.04 -7.61 -25.51
C VAL A 115 -7.00 -6.24 -24.86
N THR A 116 -8.05 -5.45 -25.01
CA THR A 116 -8.08 -4.09 -24.47
C THR A 116 -8.47 -4.11 -22.99
N PHE A 117 -7.58 -3.63 -22.13
CA PHE A 117 -7.92 -3.43 -20.72
C PHE A 117 -8.96 -2.31 -20.57
N PRO A 118 -9.99 -2.50 -19.73
CA PRO A 118 -10.97 -1.44 -19.45
C PRO A 118 -10.31 -0.28 -18.68
N PRO A 119 -11.03 0.82 -18.44
CA PRO A 119 -10.57 1.84 -17.49
C PRO A 119 -10.22 1.21 -16.13
N PRO A 120 -9.23 1.76 -15.40
CA PRO A 120 -8.82 1.22 -14.11
C PRO A 120 -9.92 1.36 -13.06
N ASP A 121 -10.02 0.35 -12.18
CA ASP A 121 -10.95 0.36 -11.05
C ASP A 121 -10.56 1.40 -10.02
N HIS A 122 -9.25 1.64 -9.87
CA HIS A 122 -8.71 2.63 -8.96
C HIS A 122 -7.41 3.23 -9.51
N ILE A 123 -7.18 4.50 -9.19
CA ILE A 123 -5.94 5.23 -9.48
C ILE A 123 -5.38 5.69 -8.13
N ALA A 124 -4.20 5.19 -7.79
CA ALA A 124 -3.52 5.52 -6.55
C ALA A 124 -2.97 6.98 -6.60
N PRO A 125 -2.75 7.63 -5.44
CA PRO A 125 -2.25 9.01 -5.38
C PRO A 125 -0.90 9.24 -6.07
N ASP A 126 -0.08 8.19 -6.19
CA ASP A 126 1.21 8.15 -6.88
C ASP A 126 1.09 7.84 -8.39
N GLY A 127 -0.14 7.75 -8.92
CA GLY A 127 -0.44 7.65 -10.34
C GLY A 127 -0.53 6.22 -10.90
N TYR A 128 -0.29 5.19 -10.09
CA TYR A 128 -0.47 3.79 -10.52
C TYR A 128 -1.95 3.47 -10.68
N ARG A 129 -2.25 2.75 -11.74
CA ARG A 129 -3.59 2.28 -12.10
C ARG A 129 -3.73 0.83 -11.67
N THR A 130 -4.87 0.44 -11.13
CA THR A 130 -5.11 -0.96 -10.69
C THR A 130 -6.41 -1.51 -11.23
N TRP A 131 -6.41 -2.80 -11.54
CA TRP A 131 -7.57 -3.56 -12.02
C TRP A 131 -7.71 -4.86 -11.23
N LEU A 132 -8.96 -5.26 -10.96
CA LEU A 132 -9.32 -6.63 -10.62
C LEU A 132 -9.92 -7.27 -11.87
N THR A 133 -9.18 -8.18 -12.50
CA THR A 133 -9.51 -8.63 -13.86
C THR A 133 -9.14 -10.09 -14.09
N SER A 134 -9.86 -10.76 -14.98
CA SER A 134 -9.45 -12.03 -15.58
C SER A 134 -8.90 -11.87 -17.00
N ILE A 135 -8.82 -10.64 -17.49
CA ILE A 135 -8.30 -10.31 -18.82
C ILE A 135 -6.78 -10.45 -18.81
N ASN A 136 -6.24 -11.20 -19.76
CA ASN A 136 -4.81 -11.37 -20.01
C ASN A 136 -4.59 -11.75 -21.49
N ASP A 137 -3.36 -11.61 -21.95
CA ASP A 137 -2.91 -11.95 -23.30
C ASP A 137 -2.67 -13.45 -23.51
N LEU A 138 -2.61 -14.23 -22.43
CA LEU A 138 -2.40 -15.69 -22.46
C LEU A 138 -3.71 -16.50 -22.60
N GLY A 139 -4.88 -15.85 -22.55
CA GLY A 139 -6.18 -16.52 -22.59
C GLY A 139 -6.51 -17.35 -21.35
N LEU A 140 -5.84 -17.12 -20.23
CA LEU A 140 -6.10 -17.80 -18.96
C LEU A 140 -7.42 -17.33 -18.36
N ASN A 141 -8.19 -18.26 -17.78
CA ASN A 141 -9.40 -17.93 -17.03
C ASN A 141 -9.10 -17.96 -15.53
N HIS A 142 -8.37 -16.95 -15.06
CA HIS A 142 -8.00 -16.78 -13.65
C HIS A 142 -8.20 -15.33 -13.20
N GLN A 143 -8.71 -15.14 -11.99
CA GLN A 143 -8.86 -13.80 -11.40
C GLN A 143 -7.51 -13.30 -10.91
N MET A 144 -7.11 -12.11 -11.36
CA MET A 144 -5.83 -11.49 -11.10
C MET A 144 -6.01 -10.03 -10.69
N THR A 145 -5.00 -9.49 -10.04
CA THR A 145 -4.88 -8.05 -9.83
C THR A 145 -3.78 -7.55 -10.74
N ALA A 146 -4.12 -6.61 -11.62
CA ALA A 146 -3.15 -5.95 -12.47
C ALA A 146 -2.85 -4.56 -11.91
N MET A 147 -1.59 -4.13 -11.98
CA MET A 147 -1.14 -2.78 -11.66
C MET A 147 -0.35 -2.21 -12.83
N GLY A 148 -0.62 -0.98 -13.21
CA GLY A 148 -0.03 -0.35 -14.38
C GLY A 148 0.53 1.03 -14.08
N SER A 149 1.66 1.34 -14.72
CA SER A 149 2.30 2.66 -14.71
C SER A 149 1.86 3.48 -15.93
N GLN A 150 2.77 3.96 -16.77
CA GLN A 150 2.44 4.61 -18.04
C GLN A 150 2.20 3.59 -19.15
N GLN A 151 3.22 2.78 -19.46
CA GLN A 151 3.19 1.82 -20.57
C GLN A 151 3.44 0.38 -20.11
N HIS A 152 3.76 0.16 -18.84
CA HIS A 152 3.95 -1.18 -18.30
C HIS A 152 2.80 -1.56 -17.35
N MET A 153 2.54 -2.86 -17.27
CA MET A 153 1.60 -3.47 -16.33
C MET A 153 2.19 -4.76 -15.77
N VAL A 154 1.85 -5.07 -14.52
CA VAL A 154 2.21 -6.28 -13.79
C VAL A 154 1.00 -6.91 -13.12
#